data_AF-A0A4R8LQA3-F1
#
_entry.id   AF-A0A4R8LQA3-F1
#
_cell.length_a   1.000
_cell.length_b   1.000
_cell.length_c   1.000
_cell.angle_alpha   90.00
_cell.angle_beta   90.00
_cell.angle_gamma   90.00
#
_symmetry.space_group_name_H-M   'P 1'
#
loop_
_entity.id
_entity.type
_entity.pdbx_description
1 polymer ?
#
loop_
_entity_poly.entity_id
_entity_poly.type
_entity_poly.pdbx_seq_one_letter_code
_entity_poly.pdbx_strand_id
1 'polypeptide(L)'
;MFTMFTRLFAATTAYAASAMLIHHTPESHGLQRVGRAIPIHQDVAASPIVYRQLTIAGEQVNAVYINTHAPHVHAFPVIANNRLGTTASLASIANANHAIAAINGTFFNSWSNQFPAGALEINGQFQTDEKGTLLGFADNGDLWMGRATENLSLMVHDASNPISQLWPWYINIPSDNPLRIDVLTPYFGAFTKDKSAMVAIVENGRVSAMHQGITPIPRTGYAIELGSSGAMSDVIHRIHVGDPATLSDTVESLPAAQPIPFTHYPNAIAAGPMLTDGGKIALNPALEGFTNAEINSDTMRSLVGIDAAGRLVFATIHAANLSLEAQIAHTLGLVQSMNLDGGSSSGLWLNGHYIVTPGRNLATAIVVTES
;
A
#
# COMPACT_ATOMS: atom_id res chain seq x y z
N MET A 1 -16.28 10.12 34.38
CA MET A 1 -17.26 9.87 35.46
C MET A 1 -18.15 8.71 34.99
N PHE A 2 -18.36 7.70 35.86
CA PHE A 2 -19.02 6.39 35.69
C PHE A 2 -18.22 5.28 34.96
N THR A 3 -17.41 4.47 35.66
CA THR A 3 -17.65 3.18 36.39
C THR A 3 -17.78 1.94 35.47
N MET A 4 -16.74 1.08 35.44
CA MET A 4 -16.51 -0.11 36.29
C MET A 4 -17.37 -1.32 35.92
N PHE A 5 -16.72 -2.39 35.46
CA PHE A 5 -16.89 -3.73 36.04
C PHE A 5 -15.57 -4.50 35.94
N THR A 6 -15.04 -4.88 37.10
CA THR A 6 -13.94 -5.83 37.29
C THR A 6 -14.33 -6.71 38.46
N ARG A 7 -14.07 -8.02 38.35
CA ARG A 7 -13.75 -9.02 39.38
C ARG A 7 -14.19 -10.39 38.89
N LEU A 8 -13.59 -11.53 39.20
CA LEU A 8 -12.32 -11.98 39.79
C LEU A 8 -12.57 -13.47 40.03
N PHE A 9 -11.64 -14.38 39.73
CA PHE A 9 -11.43 -15.60 40.54
C PHE A 9 -10.01 -16.15 40.28
N ALA A 10 -9.23 -16.21 41.37
CA ALA A 10 -8.01 -17.01 41.55
C ALA A 10 -8.44 -18.38 42.17
N ALA A 11 -7.66 -19.44 42.37
CA ALA A 11 -6.21 -19.69 42.41
C ALA A 11 -5.95 -21.22 42.37
N THR A 12 -4.76 -21.60 41.88
CA THR A 12 -3.82 -22.65 42.37
C THR A 12 -4.26 -24.10 42.71
N THR A 13 -3.54 -25.07 42.15
CA THR A 13 -2.69 -26.03 42.89
C THR A 13 -1.70 -26.74 41.95
N ALA A 14 -0.48 -26.97 42.46
CA ALA A 14 0.62 -27.67 41.80
C ALA A 14 0.78 -29.08 42.42
N TYR A 15 1.27 -30.04 41.64
CA TYR A 15 2.00 -31.21 42.16
C TYR A 15 3.05 -31.69 41.15
N ALA A 16 4.24 -31.97 41.66
CA ALA A 16 5.42 -32.42 40.93
C ALA A 16 5.58 -33.94 40.97
N ALA A 17 6.26 -34.52 39.97
CA ALA A 17 7.03 -35.76 40.13
C ALA A 17 8.11 -35.89 39.03
N SER A 18 9.34 -36.14 39.49
CA SER A 18 10.59 -36.29 38.73
C SER A 18 10.79 -37.70 38.16
N ALA A 19 11.56 -37.84 37.06
CA ALA A 19 12.48 -38.99 36.84
C ALA A 19 13.49 -38.75 35.70
N MET A 20 14.75 -38.50 36.10
CA MET A 20 16.04 -39.08 35.71
C MET A 20 16.42 -39.43 34.24
N LEU A 21 17.64 -38.98 33.89
CA LEU A 21 18.49 -39.22 32.71
C LEU A 21 18.63 -40.70 32.27
N ILE A 22 18.77 -40.93 30.96
CA ILE A 22 19.79 -41.84 30.37
C ILE A 22 20.27 -41.30 29.00
N HIS A 23 21.60 -41.20 28.84
CA HIS A 23 22.31 -40.98 27.57
C HIS A 23 22.24 -42.21 26.66
N HIS A 24 21.91 -42.04 25.37
CA HIS A 24 22.33 -42.96 24.31
C HIS A 24 22.42 -42.24 22.95
N THR A 25 23.65 -42.12 22.45
CA THR A 25 23.94 -41.96 21.02
C THR A 25 23.87 -43.34 20.34
N PRO A 26 23.35 -43.41 19.11
CA PRO A 26 23.98 -44.23 18.11
C PRO A 26 24.23 -43.50 16.78
N GLU A 27 25.25 -44.00 16.10
CA GLU A 27 25.85 -43.53 14.87
C GLU A 27 24.92 -43.60 13.63
N SER A 28 25.36 -42.82 12.65
CA SER A 28 25.05 -42.79 11.22
C SER A 28 24.37 -43.99 10.56
N HIS A 29 23.30 -43.72 9.81
CA HIS A 29 23.08 -44.31 8.48
C HIS A 29 22.44 -43.25 7.56
N GLY A 30 23.09 -42.98 6.44
CA GLY A 30 22.69 -41.95 5.49
C GLY A 30 21.50 -42.35 4.63
N LEU A 31 20.74 -41.36 4.19
CA LEU A 31 19.90 -41.40 3.00
C LEU A 31 19.87 -40.03 2.33
N GLN A 32 20.63 -39.98 1.23
CA GLN A 32 20.41 -39.29 -0.04
C GLN A 32 19.44 -38.10 -0.18
N ARG A 33 19.98 -37.08 -0.88
CA ARG A 33 19.35 -36.05 -1.73
C ARG A 33 18.68 -34.87 -1.02
N VAL A 34 19.53 -33.94 -0.58
CA VAL A 34 19.17 -32.51 -0.54
C VAL A 34 19.04 -32.02 -1.98
N GLY A 35 17.84 -31.55 -2.34
CA GLY A 35 17.59 -30.88 -3.61
C GLY A 35 18.59 -29.74 -3.78
N ARG A 36 19.35 -29.79 -4.87
CA ARG A 36 20.32 -28.77 -5.24
C ARG A 36 19.52 -27.47 -5.48
N ALA A 37 19.79 -26.44 -4.69
CA ALA A 37 19.37 -25.08 -5.01
C ALA A 37 19.86 -24.78 -6.43
N ILE A 38 18.94 -24.51 -7.35
CA ILE A 38 19.30 -24.06 -8.70
C ILE A 38 19.90 -22.67 -8.52
N PRO A 39 21.16 -22.42 -8.92
CA PRO A 39 21.70 -21.08 -8.88
C PRO A 39 20.94 -20.23 -9.89
N ILE A 40 20.15 -19.27 -9.39
CA ILE A 40 19.43 -18.29 -10.20
C ILE A 40 20.40 -17.16 -10.60
N HIS A 41 21.54 -17.48 -11.20
CA HIS A 41 22.43 -16.45 -11.76
C HIS A 41 23.15 -16.98 -12.99
N GLN A 42 22.62 -16.61 -14.16
CA GLN A 42 23.34 -15.99 -15.27
C GLN A 42 22.44 -16.06 -16.52
N ASP A 43 21.90 -14.91 -16.92
CA ASP A 43 21.59 -14.62 -18.32
C ASP A 43 21.73 -13.12 -18.55
N VAL A 44 22.73 -12.76 -19.35
CA VAL A 44 22.93 -11.45 -19.99
C VAL A 44 22.82 -11.77 -21.49
N ALA A 45 21.84 -11.37 -22.29
CA ALA A 45 20.71 -10.45 -22.14
C ALA A 45 19.39 -11.18 -22.45
N ALA A 46 18.61 -11.46 -21.42
CA ALA A 46 17.24 -11.96 -21.54
C ALA A 46 16.26 -10.77 -21.61
N SER A 47 15.07 -10.99 -22.18
CA SER A 47 13.92 -10.06 -22.12
C SER A 47 13.87 -9.32 -20.78
N PRO A 48 13.66 -7.98 -20.74
CA PRO A 48 13.63 -7.24 -19.49
C PRO A 48 12.53 -7.72 -18.54
N ILE A 49 11.55 -8.46 -19.08
CA ILE A 49 10.47 -9.10 -18.35
C ILE A 49 10.49 -10.61 -18.60
N VAL A 50 10.53 -11.36 -17.52
CA VAL A 50 10.70 -12.82 -17.54
C VAL A 50 9.64 -13.48 -16.68
N TYR A 51 8.78 -14.29 -17.30
CA TYR A 51 7.80 -15.12 -16.59
C TYR A 51 8.38 -16.50 -16.21
N ARG A 52 8.02 -16.97 -15.02
CA ARG A 52 8.28 -18.33 -14.53
C ARG A 52 7.06 -18.87 -13.80
N GLN A 53 6.75 -20.13 -14.05
CA GLN A 53 5.86 -20.92 -13.20
C GLN A 53 6.71 -21.89 -12.38
N LEU A 54 6.49 -21.91 -11.08
CA LEU A 54 7.29 -22.65 -10.11
C LEU A 54 6.38 -23.46 -9.19
N THR A 55 6.96 -24.45 -8.52
CA THR A 55 6.32 -25.13 -7.38
C THR A 55 7.22 -24.95 -6.17
N ILE A 56 6.73 -24.25 -5.14
CA ILE A 56 7.49 -23.93 -3.93
C ILE A 56 6.66 -24.38 -2.73
N ALA A 57 7.24 -25.22 -1.87
CA ALA A 57 6.55 -25.78 -0.70
C ALA A 57 5.20 -26.47 -1.01
N GLY A 58 5.06 -27.02 -2.23
CA GLY A 58 3.83 -27.68 -2.71
C GLY A 58 2.86 -26.76 -3.45
N GLU A 59 3.07 -25.45 -3.41
CA GLU A 59 2.18 -24.46 -4.01
C GLU A 59 2.64 -24.03 -5.41
N GLN A 60 1.67 -23.81 -6.31
CA GLN A 60 1.94 -23.23 -7.62
C GLN A 60 2.17 -21.72 -7.47
N VAL A 61 3.30 -21.25 -7.99
CA VAL A 61 3.71 -19.85 -7.95
C VAL A 61 3.94 -19.36 -9.38
N ASN A 62 3.22 -18.31 -9.77
CA ASN A 62 3.49 -17.58 -11.01
C ASN A 62 4.29 -16.34 -10.65
N ALA A 63 5.48 -16.16 -11.24
CA ALA A 63 6.36 -15.04 -10.96
C ALA A 63 6.77 -14.33 -12.27
N VAL A 64 6.72 -13.00 -12.27
CA VAL A 64 7.21 -12.15 -13.35
C VAL A 64 8.32 -11.27 -12.79
N TYR A 65 9.52 -11.46 -13.30
CA TYR A 65 10.71 -10.67 -12.93
C TYR A 65 10.90 -9.55 -13.94
N ILE A 66 11.01 -8.31 -13.46
CA ILE A 66 11.04 -7.10 -14.27
C ILE A 66 12.32 -6.31 -13.93
N ASN A 67 13.16 -6.07 -14.94
CA ASN A 67 14.28 -5.15 -14.83
C ASN A 67 13.79 -3.71 -15.06
N THR A 68 13.55 -2.96 -13.99
CA THR A 68 13.09 -1.56 -14.04
C THR A 68 14.17 -0.58 -14.53
N HIS A 69 15.43 -1.01 -14.61
CA HIS A 69 16.52 -0.23 -15.23
C HIS A 69 16.70 -0.53 -16.72
N ALA A 70 15.92 -1.45 -17.29
CA ALA A 70 15.93 -1.65 -18.72
C ALA A 70 15.37 -0.40 -19.42
N PRO A 71 15.94 0.02 -20.57
CA PRO A 71 15.41 1.13 -21.34
C PRO A 71 13.91 0.93 -21.61
N HIS A 72 13.14 2.02 -21.53
CA HIS A 72 11.70 2.05 -21.81
C HIS A 72 10.79 1.30 -20.82
N VAL A 73 11.36 0.60 -19.83
CA VAL A 73 10.57 -0.11 -18.83
C VAL A 73 10.25 0.80 -17.66
N HIS A 74 8.96 1.03 -17.42
CA HIS A 74 8.47 1.86 -16.31
C HIS A 74 7.46 1.09 -15.50
N ALA A 75 7.60 1.10 -14.17
CA ALA A 75 6.65 0.48 -13.24
C ALA A 75 6.05 1.55 -12.34
N PHE A 76 4.73 1.52 -12.16
CA PHE A 76 4.02 2.50 -11.33
C PHE A 76 2.65 1.97 -10.89
N PRO A 77 2.09 2.46 -9.78
CA PRO A 77 0.74 2.14 -9.36
C PRO A 77 -0.30 2.94 -10.15
N VAL A 78 -1.50 2.37 -10.27
CA VAL A 78 -2.63 2.97 -10.98
C VAL A 78 -3.90 2.81 -10.17
N ILE A 79 -4.71 3.87 -10.14
CA ILE A 79 -6.09 3.86 -9.61
C ILE A 79 -7.05 3.57 -10.77
N ALA A 80 -7.95 2.59 -10.58
CA ALA A 80 -8.95 2.23 -11.58
C ALA A 80 -9.76 3.46 -12.04
N ASN A 81 -9.94 3.59 -13.35
CA ASN A 81 -10.66 4.69 -14.01
C ASN A 81 -10.16 6.11 -13.65
N ASN A 82 -8.95 6.23 -13.10
CA ASN A 82 -8.42 7.47 -12.54
C ASN A 82 -9.35 8.11 -11.49
N ARG A 83 -10.06 7.29 -10.72
CA ARG A 83 -11.03 7.75 -9.73
C ARG A 83 -11.16 6.78 -8.55
N LEU A 84 -10.93 7.31 -7.35
CA LEU A 84 -11.13 6.60 -6.10
C LEU A 84 -12.61 6.23 -5.89
N GLY A 85 -12.84 5.10 -5.22
CA GLY A 85 -14.18 4.54 -5.06
C GLY A 85 -14.78 3.97 -6.35
N THR A 86 -13.94 3.64 -7.33
CA THR A 86 -14.33 2.90 -8.53
C THR A 86 -13.45 1.68 -8.72
N THR A 87 -13.92 0.72 -9.50
CA THR A 87 -13.18 -0.51 -9.81
C THR A 87 -13.21 -0.82 -11.30
N ALA A 88 -12.24 -1.58 -11.78
CA ALA A 88 -12.19 -2.10 -13.15
C ALA A 88 -11.53 -3.49 -13.18
N SER A 89 -11.70 -4.23 -14.26
CA SER A 89 -10.94 -5.48 -14.44
C SER A 89 -9.44 -5.17 -14.55
N LEU A 90 -8.57 -6.08 -14.09
CA LEU A 90 -7.11 -5.88 -14.19
C LEU A 90 -6.66 -5.69 -15.64
N ALA A 91 -7.24 -6.41 -16.60
CA ALA A 91 -6.97 -6.21 -18.03
C ALA A 91 -7.41 -4.83 -18.52
N SER A 92 -8.54 -4.29 -18.05
CA SER A 92 -8.95 -2.92 -18.39
C SER A 92 -7.97 -1.88 -17.84
N ILE A 93 -7.49 -2.07 -16.60
CA ILE A 93 -6.47 -1.20 -16.01
C ILE A 93 -5.17 -1.29 -16.81
N ALA A 94 -4.70 -2.49 -17.11
CA ALA A 94 -3.50 -2.72 -17.92
C ALA A 94 -3.60 -2.06 -19.30
N ASN A 95 -4.69 -2.32 -20.04
CA ASN A 95 -4.90 -1.80 -21.39
C ASN A 95 -4.99 -0.26 -21.40
N ALA A 96 -5.68 0.34 -20.43
CA ALA A 96 -5.82 1.80 -20.34
C ALA A 96 -4.48 2.51 -20.08
N ASN A 97 -3.48 1.80 -19.58
CA ASN A 97 -2.14 2.31 -19.28
C ASN A 97 -1.07 1.76 -20.23
N HIS A 98 -1.45 1.08 -21.32
CA HIS A 98 -0.51 0.45 -22.25
C HIS A 98 0.50 -0.49 -21.57
N ALA A 99 0.05 -1.16 -20.50
CA ALA A 99 0.88 -2.06 -19.74
C ALA A 99 1.19 -3.33 -20.53
N ILE A 100 2.36 -3.90 -20.28
CA ILE A 100 2.78 -5.22 -20.73
C ILE A 100 2.79 -6.24 -19.59
N ALA A 101 2.82 -5.80 -18.34
CA ALA A 101 2.54 -6.63 -17.17
C ALA A 101 1.71 -5.84 -16.15
N ALA A 102 0.85 -6.53 -15.40
CA ALA A 102 0.12 -5.94 -14.30
C ALA A 102 -0.20 -6.96 -13.20
N ILE A 103 -0.18 -6.53 -11.95
CA ILE A 103 -0.64 -7.26 -10.77
C ILE A 103 -1.66 -6.39 -10.01
N ASN A 104 -2.58 -7.00 -9.28
CA ASN A 104 -3.48 -6.23 -8.41
C ASN A 104 -2.70 -5.42 -7.37
N GLY A 105 -3.33 -4.36 -6.84
CA GLY A 105 -2.68 -3.46 -5.88
C GLY A 105 -3.11 -3.67 -4.43
N THR A 106 -3.34 -2.55 -3.76
CA THR A 106 -3.67 -2.48 -2.32
C THR A 106 -5.08 -3.00 -2.01
N PHE A 107 -5.35 -3.22 -0.72
CA PHE A 107 -6.67 -3.54 -0.20
C PHE A 107 -7.66 -2.41 -0.49
N PHE A 108 -8.95 -2.74 -0.51
CA PHE A 108 -10.00 -1.75 -0.67
C PHE A 108 -11.33 -2.24 -0.09
N ASN A 109 -12.23 -1.28 0.17
CA ASN A 109 -13.58 -1.50 0.70
C ASN A 109 -14.53 -2.11 -0.34
N SER A 110 -14.20 -3.33 -0.77
CA SER A 110 -14.85 -4.06 -1.87
C SER A 110 -16.35 -4.32 -1.69
N TRP A 111 -16.85 -4.34 -0.45
CA TRP A 111 -18.26 -4.56 -0.14
C TRP A 111 -19.05 -3.27 0.09
N SER A 112 -18.42 -2.10 -0.06
CA SER A 112 -19.07 -0.81 0.15
C SER A 112 -18.61 0.25 -0.86
N ASN A 113 -17.82 1.22 -0.43
CA ASN A 113 -17.49 2.42 -1.20
C ASN A 113 -16.33 2.22 -2.19
N GLN A 114 -15.69 1.04 -2.20
CA GLN A 114 -14.58 0.69 -3.10
C GLN A 114 -13.34 1.57 -2.95
N PHE A 115 -13.21 2.32 -1.86
CA PHE A 115 -12.01 3.13 -1.61
C PHE A 115 -10.82 2.23 -1.26
N PRO A 116 -9.63 2.50 -1.82
CA PRO A 116 -8.38 1.88 -1.39
C PRO A 116 -8.13 2.10 0.11
N ALA A 117 -7.42 1.16 0.73
CA ALA A 117 -7.08 1.14 2.15
C ALA A 117 -5.56 1.05 2.37
N GLY A 118 -4.78 1.54 1.41
CA GLY A 118 -3.35 1.70 1.54
C GLY A 118 -2.93 3.02 0.92
N ALA A 119 -1.73 3.47 1.28
CA ALA A 119 -1.20 4.73 0.82
C ALA A 119 -0.96 4.70 -0.69
N LEU A 120 -1.19 5.82 -1.36
CA LEU A 120 -1.04 5.97 -2.80
C LEU A 120 -0.45 7.34 -3.10
N GLU A 121 0.69 7.33 -3.78
CA GLU A 121 1.27 8.53 -4.39
C GLU A 121 1.29 8.31 -5.91
N ILE A 122 0.74 9.27 -6.65
CA ILE A 122 0.67 9.23 -8.12
C ILE A 122 1.25 10.53 -8.66
N ASN A 123 2.33 10.45 -9.44
CA ASN A 123 2.99 11.60 -10.08
C ASN A 123 3.34 12.75 -9.10
N GLY A 124 3.87 12.41 -7.93
CA GLY A 124 4.29 13.35 -6.88
C GLY A 124 3.11 13.89 -6.04
N GLN A 125 1.94 13.28 -6.15
CA GLN A 125 0.73 13.69 -5.42
C GLN A 125 0.16 12.55 -4.59
N PHE A 126 0.04 12.77 -3.29
CA PHE A 126 -0.66 11.90 -2.35
C PHE A 126 -2.14 11.81 -2.71
N GLN A 127 -2.67 10.59 -2.70
CA GLN A 127 -4.07 10.30 -2.99
C GLN A 127 -4.77 9.62 -1.82
N THR A 128 -4.04 8.83 -1.05
CA THR A 128 -4.45 8.24 0.22
C THR A 128 -3.20 8.13 1.09
N ASP A 129 -3.33 8.40 2.38
CA ASP A 129 -2.29 8.24 3.39
C ASP A 129 -2.64 7.08 4.31
N GLU A 130 -1.69 6.18 4.55
CA GLU A 130 -1.91 5.03 5.43
C GLU A 130 -0.59 4.52 6.02
N LYS A 131 -0.74 3.62 6.99
CA LYS A 131 0.36 2.84 7.56
C LYS A 131 0.48 1.47 6.90
N GLY A 132 1.68 1.03 6.55
CA GLY A 132 1.89 -0.29 5.96
C GLY A 132 3.31 -0.54 5.45
N THR A 133 3.48 -1.54 4.59
CA THR A 133 4.68 -1.64 3.75
C THR A 133 4.45 -0.86 2.48
N LEU A 134 5.32 0.11 2.22
CA LEU A 134 5.25 1.04 1.09
C LEU A 134 6.30 0.65 0.05
N LEU A 135 5.90 0.63 -1.23
CA LEU A 135 6.76 0.44 -2.39
C LEU A 135 6.79 1.75 -3.19
N GLY A 136 7.96 2.38 -3.26
CA GLY A 136 8.22 3.58 -4.05
C GLY A 136 8.90 3.23 -5.37
N PHE A 137 8.53 3.97 -6.43
CA PHE A 137 9.05 3.86 -7.79
C PHE A 137 9.64 5.21 -8.21
N ALA A 138 10.93 5.23 -8.52
CA ALA A 138 11.61 6.40 -9.06
C ALA A 138 11.60 6.39 -10.59
N ASP A 139 11.69 7.57 -11.21
CA ASP A 139 11.67 7.71 -12.68
C ASP A 139 12.86 7.04 -13.38
N ASN A 140 13.97 6.83 -12.65
CA ASN A 140 15.17 6.15 -13.15
C ASN A 140 15.15 4.62 -12.99
N GLY A 141 14.04 4.06 -12.50
CA GLY A 141 13.87 2.63 -12.24
C GLY A 141 14.31 2.17 -10.86
N ASP A 142 14.85 3.05 -10.02
CA ASP A 142 15.14 2.72 -8.62
C ASP A 142 13.85 2.39 -7.88
N LEU A 143 13.93 1.39 -7.00
CA LEU A 143 12.82 0.94 -6.17
C LEU A 143 13.21 1.06 -4.71
N TRP A 144 12.24 1.41 -3.88
CA TRP A 144 12.39 1.36 -2.43
C TRP A 144 11.21 0.62 -1.83
N MET A 145 11.49 -0.24 -0.86
CA MET A 145 10.44 -0.91 -0.10
C MET A 145 10.80 -0.95 1.38
N GLY A 146 9.85 -0.55 2.22
CA GLY A 146 10.01 -0.56 3.67
C GLY A 146 8.70 -0.33 4.40
N ARG A 147 8.69 -0.62 5.70
CA ARG A 147 7.55 -0.29 6.55
C ARG A 147 7.53 1.20 6.84
N ALA A 148 6.42 1.85 6.57
CA ALA A 148 6.26 3.28 6.73
C ALA A 148 4.86 3.67 7.23
N THR A 149 4.79 4.88 7.73
CA THR A 149 3.56 5.63 7.95
C THR A 149 3.70 6.98 7.24
N GLU A 150 2.64 7.38 6.56
CA GLU A 150 2.50 8.72 5.98
C GLU A 150 1.77 9.62 7.00
N ASN A 151 2.16 10.88 7.08
CA ASN A 151 1.54 11.89 7.93
C ASN A 151 1.29 13.18 7.12
N LEU A 152 0.00 13.40 6.80
CA LEU A 152 -0.43 14.56 6.03
C LEU A 152 -0.26 15.88 6.79
N SER A 153 0.22 16.90 6.09
CA SER A 153 0.35 18.28 6.59
C SER A 153 -0.20 19.27 5.57
N LEU A 154 -1.01 20.20 6.06
CA LEU A 154 -1.56 21.30 5.27
C LEU A 154 -1.24 22.62 5.94
N MET A 155 -0.69 23.56 5.17
CA MET A 155 -0.41 24.92 5.63
C MET A 155 -1.14 25.91 4.74
N VAL A 156 -1.89 26.84 5.35
CA VAL A 156 -2.48 28.02 4.68
C VAL A 156 -1.98 29.27 5.40
N HIS A 157 -1.22 30.10 4.71
CA HIS A 157 -0.56 31.25 5.31
C HIS A 157 -1.37 32.54 5.13
N ASP A 158 -2.16 32.87 6.14
CA ASP A 158 -2.79 34.17 6.30
C ASP A 158 -1.82 35.16 6.94
N ALA A 159 -1.52 36.28 6.27
CA ALA A 159 -0.61 37.31 6.79
C ALA A 159 -1.09 37.98 8.09
N SER A 160 -2.39 37.89 8.39
CA SER A 160 -3.00 38.45 9.60
C SER A 160 -3.04 37.47 10.78
N ASN A 161 -2.70 36.20 10.56
CA ASN A 161 -2.78 35.15 11.57
C ASN A 161 -1.49 34.33 11.66
N PRO A 162 -0.85 34.22 12.85
CA PRO A 162 0.38 33.45 13.00
C PRO A 162 0.18 31.92 12.88
N ILE A 163 -1.05 31.41 12.91
CA ILE A 163 -1.35 29.98 12.85
C ILE A 163 -1.67 29.58 11.40
N SER A 164 -0.65 29.10 10.68
CA SER A 164 -0.83 28.63 9.31
C SER A 164 -1.21 27.15 9.19
N GLN A 165 -0.93 26.34 10.21
CA GLN A 165 -1.13 24.89 10.11
C GLN A 165 -2.62 24.52 10.22
N LEU A 166 -3.06 23.70 9.29
CA LEU A 166 -4.31 22.97 9.32
C LEU A 166 -3.98 21.49 9.57
N TRP A 167 -4.82 20.81 10.35
CA TRP A 167 -4.68 19.39 10.63
C TRP A 167 -5.75 18.64 9.83
N PRO A 168 -5.47 18.32 8.55
CA PRO A 168 -6.39 17.52 7.77
C PRO A 168 -6.55 16.15 8.42
N TRP A 169 -7.78 15.67 8.50
CA TRP A 169 -8.06 14.35 9.02
C TRP A 169 -7.81 13.30 7.95
N TYR A 170 -8.11 13.65 6.70
CA TYR A 170 -8.02 12.74 5.58
C TYR A 170 -7.66 13.44 4.27
N ILE A 171 -7.02 12.70 3.37
CA ILE A 171 -6.98 13.01 1.93
C ILE A 171 -7.86 12.02 1.16
N ASN A 172 -8.78 12.55 0.36
CA ASN A 172 -9.76 11.84 -0.45
C ASN A 172 -10.66 10.81 0.28
N ILE A 173 -10.60 10.64 1.60
CA ILE A 173 -11.50 9.73 2.31
C ILE A 173 -12.81 10.47 2.63
N PRO A 174 -13.98 9.96 2.24
CA PRO A 174 -15.25 10.56 2.62
C PRO A 174 -15.44 10.51 4.15
N SER A 175 -15.73 11.65 4.76
CA SER A 175 -16.10 11.78 6.17
C SER A 175 -17.34 12.65 6.31
N ASP A 176 -18.21 12.33 7.26
CA ASP A 176 -19.41 13.09 7.62
C ASP A 176 -19.23 13.87 8.94
N ASN A 177 -18.05 13.82 9.54
CA ASN A 177 -17.80 14.48 10.81
C ASN A 177 -17.91 16.01 10.65
N PRO A 178 -18.70 16.71 11.47
CA PRO A 178 -18.89 18.15 11.29
C PRO A 178 -17.67 19.00 11.69
N LEU A 179 -16.64 18.41 12.30
CA LEU A 179 -15.38 19.06 12.72
C LEU A 179 -14.19 18.76 11.79
N ARG A 180 -14.42 18.01 10.71
CA ARG A 180 -13.34 17.56 9.82
C ARG A 180 -12.73 18.69 9.00
N ILE A 181 -11.48 18.48 8.63
CA ILE A 181 -10.78 19.18 7.56
C ILE A 181 -10.34 18.07 6.60
N ASP A 182 -10.93 18.00 5.41
CA ASP A 182 -10.58 16.99 4.42
C ASP A 182 -9.92 17.66 3.21
N VAL A 183 -8.94 16.98 2.62
CA VAL A 183 -8.31 17.42 1.37
C VAL A 183 -8.83 16.54 0.23
N LEU A 184 -9.44 17.15 -0.78
CA LEU A 184 -10.04 16.43 -1.91
C LEU A 184 -9.33 16.83 -3.21
N THR A 185 -8.72 15.84 -3.85
CA THR A 185 -8.04 15.93 -5.15
C THR A 185 -8.99 15.52 -6.29
N PRO A 186 -8.62 15.74 -7.56
CA PRO A 186 -9.38 15.22 -8.70
C PRO A 186 -9.69 13.72 -8.65
N TYR A 187 -8.85 12.92 -7.99
CA TYR A 187 -9.07 11.48 -7.85
C TYR A 187 -10.30 11.15 -6.98
N PHE A 188 -10.74 12.05 -6.08
CA PHE A 188 -12.01 11.88 -5.35
C PHE A 188 -13.22 11.91 -6.29
N GLY A 189 -13.14 12.76 -7.32
CA GLY A 189 -14.21 13.02 -8.28
C GLY A 189 -14.24 14.50 -8.69
N ALA A 190 -15.17 14.84 -9.59
CA ALA A 190 -15.28 16.21 -10.12
C ALA A 190 -15.85 17.23 -9.11
N PHE A 191 -16.49 16.77 -8.04
CA PHE A 191 -17.17 17.62 -7.05
C PHE A 191 -16.97 17.07 -5.64
N THR A 192 -16.99 17.98 -4.67
CA THR A 192 -17.15 17.64 -3.26
C THR A 192 -18.56 17.07 -2.99
N LYS A 193 -18.82 16.55 -1.77
CA LYS A 193 -20.09 15.84 -1.48
C LYS A 193 -20.96 16.53 -0.44
N ASP A 194 -20.39 17.35 0.43
CA ASP A 194 -21.16 17.94 1.54
C ASP A 194 -21.79 19.28 1.14
N LYS A 195 -23.12 19.36 1.22
CA LYS A 195 -23.90 20.57 0.93
C LYS A 195 -23.79 21.64 2.02
N SER A 196 -23.31 21.26 3.20
CA SER A 196 -23.20 22.13 4.37
C SER A 196 -21.79 22.65 4.60
N ALA A 197 -20.79 22.11 3.89
CA ALA A 197 -19.39 22.45 4.07
C ALA A 197 -19.04 23.86 3.56
N MET A 198 -17.96 24.42 4.12
CA MET A 198 -17.21 25.51 3.50
C MET A 198 -16.04 24.90 2.75
N VAL A 199 -15.82 25.30 1.50
CA VAL A 199 -14.80 24.71 0.63
C VAL A 199 -13.85 25.80 0.15
N ALA A 200 -12.57 25.65 0.47
CA ALA A 200 -11.51 26.44 -0.12
C ALA A 200 -10.94 25.71 -1.34
N ILE A 201 -10.80 26.41 -2.47
CA ILE A 201 -10.17 25.88 -3.67
C ILE A 201 -8.73 26.35 -3.72
N VAL A 202 -7.79 25.43 -3.90
CA VAL A 202 -6.36 25.73 -4.02
C VAL A 202 -5.88 25.37 -5.42
N GLU A 203 -5.32 26.37 -6.11
CA GLU A 203 -4.72 26.23 -7.44
C GLU A 203 -3.39 27.00 -7.47
N ASN A 204 -2.37 26.43 -8.12
CA ASN A 204 -1.04 27.05 -8.22
C ASN A 204 -0.45 27.47 -6.84
N GLY A 205 -0.69 26.65 -5.82
CA GLY A 205 -0.19 26.87 -4.46
C GLY A 205 -0.85 28.03 -3.71
N ARG A 206 -2.04 28.48 -4.13
CA ARG A 206 -2.80 29.55 -3.47
C ARG A 206 -4.29 29.24 -3.40
N VAL A 207 -4.95 29.75 -2.38
CA VAL A 207 -6.42 29.75 -2.28
C VAL A 207 -6.98 30.64 -3.40
N SER A 208 -7.67 30.05 -4.37
CA SER A 208 -8.25 30.77 -5.51
C SER A 208 -9.72 31.17 -5.27
N ALA A 209 -10.46 30.41 -4.45
CA ALA A 209 -11.85 30.69 -4.15
C ALA A 209 -12.31 30.06 -2.82
N MET A 210 -13.42 30.59 -2.30
CA MET A 210 -14.15 30.04 -1.14
C MET A 210 -15.63 29.88 -1.52
N HIS A 211 -16.20 28.72 -1.26
CA HIS A 211 -17.58 28.37 -1.63
C HIS A 211 -18.31 27.66 -0.49
N GLN A 212 -19.62 27.87 -0.40
CA GLN A 212 -20.48 27.11 0.49
C GLN A 212 -21.16 25.96 -0.28
N GLY A 213 -21.10 24.76 0.28
CA GLY A 213 -21.73 23.55 -0.23
C GLY A 213 -20.93 22.83 -1.32
N ILE A 214 -21.64 22.06 -2.14
CA ILE A 214 -21.02 21.22 -3.18
C ILE A 214 -20.28 22.09 -4.18
N THR A 215 -18.98 21.85 -4.31
CA THR A 215 -18.07 22.69 -5.09
C THR A 215 -17.28 21.84 -6.08
N PRO A 216 -17.02 22.32 -7.32
CA PRO A 216 -16.11 21.64 -8.25
C PRO A 216 -14.69 21.51 -7.68
N ILE A 217 -14.05 20.35 -7.88
CA ILE A 217 -12.66 20.14 -7.51
C ILE A 217 -11.77 20.52 -8.71
N PRO A 218 -10.75 21.38 -8.55
CA PRO A 218 -9.92 21.86 -9.65
C PRO A 218 -9.03 20.75 -10.22
N ARG A 219 -8.84 20.71 -11.54
CA ARG A 219 -8.03 19.67 -12.21
C ARG A 219 -6.54 19.72 -11.87
N THR A 220 -6.01 20.89 -11.54
CA THR A 220 -4.57 21.14 -11.31
C THR A 220 -4.32 21.63 -9.88
N GLY A 221 -5.12 21.16 -8.92
CA GLY A 221 -5.09 21.58 -7.53
C GLY A 221 -5.88 20.65 -6.62
N TYR A 222 -6.39 21.18 -5.51
CA TYR A 222 -7.21 20.44 -4.56
C TYR A 222 -8.24 21.34 -3.88
N ALA A 223 -9.24 20.75 -3.25
CA ALA A 223 -10.19 21.41 -2.38
C ALA A 223 -9.88 21.09 -0.91
N ILE A 224 -10.02 22.07 -0.03
CA ILE A 224 -10.05 21.89 1.43
C ILE A 224 -11.52 21.95 1.83
N GLU A 225 -12.13 20.81 2.13
CA GLU A 225 -13.53 20.72 2.59
C GLU A 225 -13.57 20.78 4.12
N LEU A 226 -14.19 21.83 4.65
CA LEU A 226 -14.34 22.07 6.08
C LEU A 226 -15.76 21.72 6.52
N GLY A 227 -15.88 20.91 7.56
CA GLY A 227 -17.17 20.53 8.14
C GLY A 227 -18.00 21.73 8.60
N SER A 228 -19.32 21.55 8.70
CA SER A 228 -20.27 22.64 8.94
C SER A 228 -20.47 23.02 10.42
N SER A 229 -19.66 22.50 11.34
CA SER A 229 -19.79 22.83 12.76
C SER A 229 -19.47 24.31 13.01
N GLY A 230 -20.18 24.94 13.95
CA GLY A 230 -19.83 26.28 14.42
C GLY A 230 -18.40 26.36 14.98
N ALA A 231 -17.85 25.25 15.47
CA ALA A 231 -16.46 25.17 15.92
C ALA A 231 -15.42 25.27 14.79
N MET A 232 -15.83 25.13 13.52
CA MET A 232 -14.96 25.37 12.36
C MET A 232 -14.86 26.85 11.98
N SER A 233 -15.65 27.74 12.59
CA SER A 233 -15.61 29.17 12.29
C SER A 233 -14.22 29.78 12.46
N ASP A 234 -13.48 29.41 13.51
CA ASP A 234 -12.11 29.88 13.74
C ASP A 234 -11.13 29.41 12.65
N VAL A 235 -11.33 28.20 12.11
CA VAL A 235 -10.51 27.66 11.00
C VAL A 235 -10.85 28.39 9.70
N ILE A 236 -12.14 28.61 9.42
CA ILE A 236 -12.61 29.30 8.22
C ILE A 236 -12.09 30.75 8.17
N HIS A 237 -12.07 31.46 9.30
CA HIS A 237 -11.55 32.84 9.38
C HIS A 237 -10.04 32.97 9.15
N ARG A 238 -9.32 31.85 9.04
CA ARG A 238 -7.87 31.82 8.76
C ARG A 238 -7.55 31.52 7.29
N ILE A 239 -8.57 31.42 6.44
CA ILE A 239 -8.42 31.06 5.03
C ILE A 239 -9.05 32.15 4.17
N HIS A 240 -8.22 32.86 3.44
CA HIS A 240 -8.62 33.93 2.56
C HIS A 240 -8.13 33.69 1.13
N VAL A 241 -8.88 34.21 0.15
CA VAL A 241 -8.46 34.17 -1.25
C VAL A 241 -7.14 34.91 -1.42
N GLY A 242 -6.17 34.27 -2.06
CA GLY A 242 -4.82 34.75 -2.27
C GLY A 242 -3.79 34.15 -1.31
N ASP A 243 -4.22 33.54 -0.20
CA ASP A 243 -3.31 32.93 0.78
C ASP A 243 -2.48 31.81 0.13
N PRO A 244 -1.14 31.79 0.32
CA PRO A 244 -0.32 30.63 -0.03
C PRO A 244 -0.80 29.38 0.71
N ALA A 245 -0.92 28.28 -0.02
CA ALA A 245 -1.34 26.99 0.52
C ALA A 245 -0.41 25.87 0.06
N THR A 246 0.10 25.10 1.01
CA THR A 246 1.02 23.98 0.77
C THR A 246 0.46 22.72 1.40
N LEU A 247 0.26 21.70 0.57
CA LEU A 247 -0.03 20.34 0.99
C LEU A 247 1.27 19.52 0.88
N SER A 248 1.61 18.79 1.91
CA SER A 248 2.79 17.93 1.95
C SER A 248 2.52 16.70 2.81
N ASP A 249 3.30 15.66 2.63
CA ASP A 249 3.34 14.50 3.50
C ASP A 249 4.78 14.28 3.99
N THR A 250 4.91 13.61 5.13
CA THR A 250 6.16 13.05 5.62
C THR A 250 6.04 11.55 5.78
N VAL A 251 6.90 10.83 5.07
CA VAL A 251 7.03 9.37 5.20
C VAL A 251 8.01 9.05 6.33
N GLU A 252 7.55 8.29 7.33
CA GLU A 252 8.38 7.87 8.46
C GLU A 252 8.47 6.35 8.54
N SER A 253 9.67 5.84 8.78
CA SER A 253 9.93 4.40 8.93
C SER A 253 9.30 3.81 10.20
N LEU A 254 8.86 2.56 10.14
CA LEU A 254 8.39 1.81 11.31
C LEU A 254 9.43 0.77 11.77
N PRO A 255 9.60 0.56 13.10
CA PRO A 255 9.00 1.32 14.21
C PRO A 255 9.80 2.57 14.60
N ALA A 256 10.90 2.87 13.91
CA ALA A 256 11.91 3.83 14.38
C ALA A 256 11.49 5.31 14.27
N ALA A 257 10.37 5.60 13.58
CA ALA A 257 9.87 6.95 13.29
C ALA A 257 10.97 7.86 12.71
N GLN A 258 11.82 7.30 11.84
CA GLN A 258 12.84 8.08 11.16
C GLN A 258 12.31 8.54 9.80
N PRO A 259 12.44 9.83 9.46
CA PRO A 259 12.05 10.35 8.15
C PRO A 259 12.73 9.59 7.01
N ILE A 260 11.95 9.27 5.98
CA ILE A 260 12.43 8.66 4.73
C ILE A 260 12.39 9.77 3.67
N PRO A 261 13.50 10.04 2.95
CA PRO A 261 13.53 11.01 1.87
C PRO A 261 12.78 10.46 0.64
N PHE A 262 11.45 10.55 0.70
CA PHE A 262 10.56 9.88 -0.24
C PHE A 262 10.31 10.71 -1.52
N THR A 263 10.74 11.97 -1.55
CA THR A 263 10.62 12.87 -2.72
C THR A 263 11.31 12.36 -3.99
N HIS A 264 12.15 11.34 -3.88
CA HIS A 264 12.77 10.65 -5.02
C HIS A 264 11.83 9.66 -5.72
N TYR A 265 10.70 9.31 -5.10
CA TYR A 265 9.74 8.31 -5.57
C TYR A 265 8.39 8.99 -5.84
N PRO A 266 8.17 9.60 -7.02
CA PRO A 266 6.92 10.28 -7.34
C PRO A 266 5.72 9.35 -7.42
N ASN A 267 5.93 8.03 -7.36
CA ASN A 267 4.89 7.04 -7.44
C ASN A 267 5.09 6.03 -6.32
N ALA A 268 4.04 5.71 -5.59
CA ALA A 268 4.11 4.73 -4.52
C ALA A 268 2.77 4.08 -4.20
N ILE A 269 2.84 2.88 -3.65
CA ILE A 269 1.70 2.11 -3.18
C ILE A 269 2.04 1.34 -1.92
N ALA A 270 1.19 1.44 -0.91
CA ALA A 270 1.29 0.61 0.28
C ALA A 270 0.25 -0.52 0.29
N ALA A 271 0.66 -1.66 0.83
CA ALA A 271 -0.21 -2.77 1.18
C ALA A 271 0.35 -3.42 2.44
N GLY A 272 0.74 -4.69 2.37
CA GLY A 272 1.36 -5.42 3.45
C GLY A 272 0.51 -6.60 3.92
N PRO A 273 0.98 -7.32 4.95
CA PRO A 273 2.19 -7.01 5.72
C PRO A 273 3.50 -7.26 4.94
N MET A 274 4.61 -6.71 5.43
CA MET A 274 5.94 -7.05 4.93
C MET A 274 6.24 -8.53 5.17
N LEU A 275 6.70 -9.21 4.13
CA LEU A 275 7.00 -10.64 4.12
C LEU A 275 8.49 -10.89 4.38
N THR A 276 9.35 -10.21 3.61
CA THR A 276 10.81 -10.25 3.78
C THR A 276 11.41 -8.86 3.89
N ASP A 277 12.49 -8.75 4.68
CA ASP A 277 13.32 -7.57 4.82
C ASP A 277 14.79 -7.99 4.98
N GLY A 278 15.70 -7.36 4.23
CA GLY A 278 17.11 -7.76 4.17
C GLY A 278 17.33 -9.23 3.81
N GLY A 279 16.45 -9.82 2.98
CA GLY A 279 16.50 -11.22 2.57
C GLY A 279 16.07 -12.24 3.64
N LYS A 280 15.49 -11.78 4.76
CA LYS A 280 14.99 -12.63 5.84
C LYS A 280 13.49 -12.49 5.97
N ILE A 281 12.81 -13.53 6.43
CA ILE A 281 11.40 -13.44 6.81
C ILE A 281 11.26 -12.40 7.93
N ALA A 282 10.36 -11.44 7.73
CA ALA A 282 10.22 -10.28 8.60
C ALA A 282 8.80 -10.09 9.14
N LEU A 283 7.86 -11.02 8.90
CA LEU A 283 6.44 -10.88 9.23
C LEU A 283 6.17 -10.27 10.62
N ASN A 284 5.50 -9.13 10.63
CA ASN A 284 4.94 -8.49 11.82
C ASN A 284 3.69 -7.67 11.46
N PRO A 285 2.55 -8.32 11.17
CA PRO A 285 1.37 -7.63 10.66
C PRO A 285 0.84 -6.56 11.62
N ALA A 286 0.96 -6.78 12.93
CA ALA A 286 0.50 -5.83 13.95
C ALA A 286 1.27 -4.50 13.92
N LEU A 287 2.57 -4.52 13.58
CA LEU A 287 3.37 -3.30 13.42
C LEU A 287 2.81 -2.39 12.31
N GLU A 288 2.24 -3.00 11.28
CA GLU A 288 1.65 -2.33 10.12
C GLU A 288 0.14 -2.07 10.31
N GLY A 289 -0.43 -2.36 11.49
CA GLY A 289 -1.84 -2.10 11.80
C GLY A 289 -2.80 -3.25 11.47
N PHE A 290 -2.32 -4.36 10.90
CA PHE A 290 -3.14 -5.55 10.66
C PHE A 290 -3.39 -6.30 11.98
N THR A 291 -4.60 -6.17 12.51
CA THR A 291 -5.02 -6.79 13.79
C THR A 291 -6.09 -7.86 13.61
N ASN A 292 -6.74 -7.93 12.46
CA ASN A 292 -7.75 -8.93 12.14
C ASN A 292 -7.11 -10.26 11.73
N ALA A 293 -7.59 -11.37 12.28
CA ALA A 293 -7.10 -12.72 11.98
C ALA A 293 -7.28 -13.13 10.51
N GLU A 294 -8.26 -12.55 9.80
CA GLU A 294 -8.56 -12.82 8.39
C GLU A 294 -7.39 -12.51 7.46
N ILE A 295 -6.48 -11.60 7.83
CA ILE A 295 -5.26 -11.32 7.06
C ILE A 295 -4.40 -12.59 6.88
N ASN A 296 -4.51 -13.56 7.80
CA ASN A 296 -3.77 -14.81 7.81
C ASN A 296 -4.54 -16.01 7.26
N SER A 297 -5.68 -15.81 6.60
CA SER A 297 -6.46 -16.89 5.98
C SER A 297 -5.66 -17.64 4.90
N ASP A 298 -5.94 -18.93 4.73
CA ASP A 298 -5.38 -19.70 3.62
C ASP A 298 -6.18 -19.40 2.33
N THR A 299 -5.56 -18.68 1.39
CA THR A 299 -6.24 -18.18 0.19
C THR A 299 -5.25 -17.90 -0.94
N MET A 300 -5.75 -17.55 -2.14
CA MET A 300 -4.89 -17.06 -3.22
C MET A 300 -4.16 -15.79 -2.77
N ARG A 301 -2.84 -15.76 -2.91
CA ARG A 301 -2.03 -14.60 -2.54
C ARG A 301 -1.46 -13.90 -3.75
N SER A 302 -1.25 -12.61 -3.60
CA SER A 302 -0.49 -11.79 -4.53
C SER A 302 0.55 -11.04 -3.72
N LEU A 303 1.78 -11.00 -4.22
CA LEU A 303 2.87 -10.30 -3.57
C LEU A 303 3.71 -9.55 -4.60
N VAL A 304 4.37 -8.52 -4.12
CA VAL A 304 5.40 -7.80 -4.87
C VAL A 304 6.67 -7.73 -4.04
N GLY A 305 7.82 -7.75 -4.69
CA GLY A 305 9.10 -7.61 -4.01
C GLY A 305 10.24 -7.19 -4.92
N ILE A 306 11.39 -7.01 -4.28
CA ILE A 306 12.66 -6.65 -4.91
C ILE A 306 13.61 -7.82 -4.64
N ASP A 307 14.19 -8.40 -5.69
CA ASP A 307 15.16 -9.48 -5.55
C ASP A 307 16.60 -8.96 -5.32
N ALA A 308 17.54 -9.88 -5.10
CA ALA A 308 18.94 -9.52 -4.88
C ALA A 308 19.64 -8.87 -6.09
N ALA A 309 19.03 -8.94 -7.29
CA ALA A 309 19.49 -8.26 -8.49
C ALA A 309 18.84 -6.87 -8.68
N GLY A 310 18.00 -6.43 -7.74
CA GLY A 310 17.28 -5.16 -7.80
C GLY A 310 16.05 -5.20 -8.73
N ARG A 311 15.62 -6.38 -9.19
CA ARG A 311 14.45 -6.49 -10.08
C ARG A 311 13.16 -6.43 -9.28
N LEU A 312 12.16 -5.77 -9.84
CA LEU A 312 10.78 -5.88 -9.37
C LEU A 312 10.25 -7.28 -9.69
N VAL A 313 9.56 -7.89 -8.74
CA VAL A 313 8.97 -9.23 -8.90
C VAL A 313 7.49 -9.16 -8.56
N PHE A 314 6.64 -9.47 -9.52
CA PHE A 314 5.22 -9.77 -9.28
C PHE A 314 5.08 -11.26 -9.08
N ALA A 315 4.35 -11.69 -8.05
CA ALA A 315 4.03 -13.10 -7.90
C ALA A 315 2.62 -13.34 -7.36
N THR A 316 2.03 -14.46 -7.79
CA THR A 316 0.77 -14.98 -7.25
C THR A 316 0.95 -16.41 -6.79
N ILE A 317 0.31 -16.79 -5.69
CA ILE A 317 0.34 -18.12 -5.08
C ILE A 317 -1.08 -18.67 -5.01
N HIS A 318 -1.26 -19.94 -5.35
CA HIS A 318 -2.59 -20.55 -5.40
C HIS A 318 -3.28 -20.63 -4.03
N ALA A 319 -2.60 -21.13 -3.00
CA ALA A 319 -3.10 -21.13 -1.63
C ALA A 319 -1.97 -20.91 -0.63
N ALA A 320 -2.06 -19.86 0.17
CA ALA A 320 -1.15 -19.67 1.29
C ALA A 320 -1.77 -18.81 2.41
N ASN A 321 -1.39 -19.12 3.66
CA ASN A 321 -1.41 -18.15 4.75
C ASN A 321 -0.15 -17.28 4.73
N LEU A 322 -0.08 -16.24 5.58
CA LEU A 322 1.04 -15.30 5.56
C LEU A 322 2.39 -15.97 5.83
N SER A 323 2.43 -16.95 6.73
CA SER A 323 3.67 -17.67 7.05
C SER A 323 4.22 -18.43 5.85
N LEU A 324 3.36 -19.13 5.10
CA LEU A 324 3.75 -19.83 3.88
C LEU A 324 4.10 -18.83 2.76
N GLU A 325 3.34 -17.75 2.63
CA GLU A 325 3.61 -16.68 1.67
C GLU A 325 5.00 -16.06 1.89
N ALA A 326 5.39 -15.76 3.15
CA ALA A 326 6.71 -15.24 3.45
C ALA A 326 7.84 -16.27 3.22
N GLN A 327 7.58 -17.56 3.45
CA GLN A 327 8.53 -18.62 3.10
C GLN A 327 8.73 -18.72 1.59
N ILE A 328 7.65 -18.60 0.81
CA ILE A 328 7.70 -18.58 -0.65
C ILE A 328 8.47 -17.35 -1.13
N ALA A 329 8.15 -16.15 -0.61
CA ALA A 329 8.87 -14.92 -0.93
C ALA A 329 10.37 -15.01 -0.64
N HIS A 330 10.75 -15.57 0.51
CA HIS A 330 12.14 -15.85 0.85
C HIS A 330 12.79 -16.85 -0.13
N THR A 331 12.09 -17.92 -0.48
CA THR A 331 12.60 -18.95 -1.42
C THR A 331 12.75 -18.41 -2.85
N LEU A 332 11.90 -17.46 -3.25
CA LEU A 332 12.04 -16.72 -4.51
C LEU A 332 13.27 -15.79 -4.53
N GLY A 333 13.93 -15.58 -3.38
CA GLY A 333 15.10 -14.72 -3.26
C GLY A 333 14.78 -13.24 -3.10
N LEU A 334 13.57 -12.89 -2.62
CA LEU A 334 13.16 -11.50 -2.43
C LEU A 334 13.84 -10.91 -1.18
N VAL A 335 14.62 -9.84 -1.40
CA VAL A 335 15.31 -9.09 -0.35
C VAL A 335 14.31 -8.28 0.46
N GLN A 336 13.42 -7.58 -0.24
CA GLN A 336 12.25 -6.93 0.35
C GLN A 336 11.00 -7.46 -0.36
N SER A 337 9.92 -7.72 0.37
CA SER A 337 8.64 -8.08 -0.24
C SER A 337 7.47 -7.78 0.68
N MET A 338 6.29 -7.59 0.08
CA MET A 338 5.04 -7.37 0.79
C MET A 338 3.90 -8.16 0.16
N ASN A 339 2.95 -8.58 1.00
CA ASN A 339 1.65 -9.09 0.56
C ASN A 339 0.82 -7.93 -0.05
N LEU A 340 0.05 -8.24 -1.09
CA LEU A 340 -0.95 -7.37 -1.72
C LEU A 340 -2.36 -7.85 -1.37
N ASP A 341 -3.41 -7.21 -1.89
CA ASP A 341 -4.77 -7.71 -1.69
C ASP A 341 -4.93 -9.13 -2.26
N GLY A 342 -5.48 -10.04 -1.47
CA GLY A 342 -5.53 -11.48 -1.76
C GLY A 342 -6.89 -11.99 -2.21
N GLY A 343 -7.08 -13.30 -2.12
CA GLY A 343 -8.31 -14.00 -2.45
C GLY A 343 -8.81 -13.65 -3.85
N SER A 344 -10.06 -13.21 -3.95
CA SER A 344 -10.67 -12.83 -5.23
C SER A 344 -10.00 -11.65 -5.95
N SER A 345 -9.15 -10.86 -5.27
CA SER A 345 -8.37 -9.80 -5.92
C SER A 345 -7.13 -10.31 -6.63
N SER A 346 -6.63 -11.49 -6.25
CA SER A 346 -5.36 -11.99 -6.75
C SER A 346 -5.39 -12.14 -8.27
N GLY A 347 -4.49 -11.42 -8.95
CA GLY A 347 -4.50 -11.34 -10.40
C GLY A 347 -3.15 -11.02 -10.97
N LEU A 348 -2.82 -11.67 -12.10
CA LEU A 348 -1.60 -11.45 -12.84
C LEU A 348 -1.91 -11.44 -14.32
N TRP A 349 -1.53 -10.36 -14.98
CA TRP A 349 -1.74 -10.12 -16.40
C TRP A 349 -0.39 -9.85 -17.05
N LEU A 350 -0.16 -10.44 -18.22
CA LEU A 350 1.09 -10.33 -18.96
C LEU A 350 0.78 -10.38 -20.46
N ASN A 351 1.37 -9.49 -21.25
CA ASN A 351 1.33 -9.49 -22.71
C ASN A 351 -0.06 -9.77 -23.30
N GLY A 352 -1.07 -9.01 -22.88
CA GLY A 352 -2.42 -9.12 -23.46
C GLY A 352 -3.33 -10.16 -22.81
N HIS A 353 -2.84 -11.01 -21.90
CA HIS A 353 -3.60 -12.14 -21.37
C HIS A 353 -3.44 -12.32 -19.86
N TYR A 354 -4.42 -12.99 -19.25
CA TYR A 354 -4.35 -13.38 -17.85
C TYR A 354 -3.47 -14.62 -17.67
N ILE A 355 -2.54 -14.54 -16.73
CA ILE A 355 -1.90 -15.70 -16.11
C ILE A 355 -2.74 -16.18 -14.93
N VAL A 356 -3.26 -15.23 -14.14
CA VAL A 356 -4.25 -15.45 -13.07
C VAL A 356 -5.35 -14.41 -13.21
N THR A 357 -6.59 -14.88 -13.38
CA THR A 357 -7.77 -14.02 -13.52
C THR A 357 -8.32 -13.67 -12.14
N PRO A 358 -8.44 -12.38 -11.77
CA PRO A 358 -9.16 -11.98 -10.55
C PRO A 358 -10.60 -12.47 -10.55
N GLY A 359 -11.10 -12.85 -9.37
CA GLY A 359 -12.52 -13.13 -9.14
C GLY A 359 -13.39 -11.87 -9.00
N ARG A 360 -12.79 -10.68 -8.92
CA ARG A 360 -13.50 -9.38 -8.83
C ARG A 360 -12.75 -8.27 -9.57
N ASN A 361 -13.45 -7.16 -9.81
CA ASN A 361 -12.83 -5.91 -10.22
C ASN A 361 -11.97 -5.32 -9.09
N LEU A 362 -10.95 -4.55 -9.46
CA LEU A 362 -9.93 -4.02 -8.57
C LEU A 362 -10.00 -2.49 -8.51
N ALA A 363 -9.69 -1.92 -7.35
CA ALA A 363 -9.57 -0.47 -7.18
C ALA A 363 -8.19 0.07 -7.62
N THR A 364 -7.13 -0.74 -7.47
CA THR A 364 -5.76 -0.38 -7.83
C THR A 364 -5.02 -1.56 -8.46
N ALA A 365 -3.97 -1.25 -9.21
CA ALA A 365 -3.01 -2.21 -9.75
C ALA A 365 -1.61 -1.60 -9.75
N ILE A 366 -0.60 -2.46 -9.84
CA ILE A 366 0.76 -2.05 -10.24
C ILE A 366 0.92 -2.50 -11.68
N VAL A 367 1.32 -1.57 -12.55
CA VAL A 367 1.49 -1.84 -13.98
C VAL A 367 2.95 -1.63 -14.39
N VAL A 368 3.35 -2.29 -15.46
CA VAL A 368 4.63 -2.11 -16.12
C VAL A 368 4.38 -1.82 -17.59
N THR A 369 4.97 -0.74 -18.11
CA THR A 369 4.96 -0.38 -19.53
C THR A 369 6.33 -0.62 -20.14
N GLU A 370 6.38 -0.77 -21.47
CA GLU A 370 7.60 -0.78 -22.28
C GLU A 370 7.36 0.14 -23.48
N SER A 371 7.78 1.40 -23.36
CA SER A 371 7.46 2.47 -24.33
C SER A 371 8.56 3.50 -24.53
#